data_AF-A0A560PFW8-F1
#
_entry.id   AF-A0A560PFW8-F1
#
_cell.length_a   1.000
_cell.length_b   1.000
_cell.length_c   1.000
_cell.angle_alpha   90.00
_cell.angle_beta   90.00
_cell.angle_gamma   90.00
#
_symmetry.space_group_name_H-M   'P 1'
#
loop_
_entity.id
_entity.type
_entity.pdbx_description
1 polymer ?
#
loop_
_entity_poly.entity_id
_entity_poly.type
_entity_poly.pdbx_seq_one_letter_code
_entity_poly.pdbx_strand_id
1 'polypeptide(L)' 'MFFDNVVFAGMLTVGFMFVFFAVFGLFIWKDAHRRKKP' A
#
# COMPACT_ATOMS: atom_id res chain seq x y z
N MET A 1 22.39 0.97 -5.99
CA MET A 1 22.35 2.36 -5.48
C MET A 1 23.22 2.43 -4.25
N PHE A 2 23.97 3.53 -4.10
CA PHE A 2 24.74 3.79 -2.88
C PHE A 2 23.75 3.76 -1.71
N PHE A 3 23.94 2.85 -0.75
CA PHE A 3 23.05 2.70 0.39
C PHE A 3 23.31 3.84 1.39
N ASP A 4 22.71 4.99 1.08
CA ASP A 4 22.72 6.18 1.93
C ASP A 4 21.39 6.27 2.70
N ASN A 5 21.43 6.98 3.83
CA ASN A 5 20.29 7.30 4.66
C ASN A 5 19.15 7.95 3.85
N VAL A 6 19.48 8.79 2.85
CA VAL A 6 18.50 9.43 1.96
C VAL A 6 17.82 8.42 1.04
N VAL A 7 18.58 7.47 0.51
CA VAL A 7 18.06 6.43 -0.40
C VAL A 7 17.16 5.47 0.39
N PHE A 8 17.56 5.12 1.61
CA PHE A 8 16.76 4.29 2.50
C PHE A 8 15.44 4.98 2.88
N ALA A 9 15.47 6.29 3.17
CA ALA A 9 14.27 7.08 3.42
C ALA A 9 13.33 7.07 2.20
N GLY A 10 13.86 7.30 0.99
CA GLY A 10 13.08 7.23 -0.24
C GLY A 10 12.45 5.86 -0.50
N MET A 11 13.22 4.78 -0.26
CA MET A 11 12.73 3.42 -0.41
C MET A 11 11.63 3.10 0.61
N LEU A 12 11.78 3.55 1.85
CA LEU A 12 10.74 3.40 2.88
C LEU A 12 9.47 4.16 2.51
N THR A 13 9.58 5.42 2.07
CA THR A 13 8.41 6.22 1.67
C THR A 13 7.63 5.53 0.55
N VAL A 14 8.33 5.08 -0.49
CA VAL A 14 7.69 4.35 -1.61
C VAL A 14 7.08 3.04 -1.11
N GLY A 15 7.77 2.29 -0.27
CA GLY A 15 7.26 1.07 0.36
C GLY A 15 5.97 1.31 1.14
N PHE A 16 5.92 2.36 1.97
CA PHE A 16 4.71 2.74 2.70
C PHE A 16 3.56 3.13 1.78
N MET A 17 3.82 3.84 0.69
CA MET A 17 2.78 4.16 -0.30
C MET A 17 2.20 2.90 -0.92
N PHE A 18 3.04 1.93 -1.32
CA PHE A 18 2.56 0.66 -1.87
C PHE A 18 1.75 -0.14 -0.85
N VAL A 19 2.23 -0.23 0.40
CA VAL A 19 1.48 -0.90 1.48
C VAL A 19 0.12 -0.24 1.69
N PHE A 20 0.07 1.09 1.74
CA PHE A 20 -1.17 1.83 1.90
C PHE A 20 -2.16 1.52 0.77
N PHE A 21 -1.72 1.61 -0.49
CA PHE A 21 -2.60 1.32 -1.64
C PHE A 21 -3.05 -0.14 -1.68
N ALA A 22 -2.17 -1.10 -1.36
CA ALA A 22 -2.54 -2.51 -1.31
C ALA A 22 -3.57 -2.79 -0.21
N VAL A 23 -3.34 -2.30 1.00
CA VAL A 23 -4.27 -2.46 2.13
C VAL A 23 -5.60 -1.77 1.82
N PHE A 24 -5.57 -0.54 1.31
CA PHE A 24 -6.77 0.22 0.98
C PHE A 24 -7.56 -0.42 -0.16
N GLY A 25 -6.89 -0.88 -1.21
CA GLY A 25 -7.51 -1.60 -2.32
C GLY A 25 -8.14 -2.92 -1.89
N LEU A 26 -7.44 -3.72 -1.07
CA LEU A 26 -8.01 -4.95 -0.50
C LEU A 26 -9.18 -4.67 0.46
N PHE A 27 -9.11 -3.58 1.24
CA PHE A 27 -10.20 -3.17 2.12
C PHE A 27 -11.45 -2.82 1.31
N ILE A 28 -11.31 -2.01 0.26
CA ILE A 28 -12.42 -1.67 -0.66
C ILE A 28 -12.94 -2.93 -1.35
N TRP A 29 -12.06 -3.80 -1.86
CA TRP A 29 -12.52 -5.03 -2.51
C TRP A 29 -13.32 -5.91 -1.54
N LYS A 30 -12.81 -6.08 -0.31
CA LYS A 30 -13.52 -6.84 0.73
C LYS A 30 -14.88 -6.21 1.06
N ASP A 31 -14.95 -4.88 1.18
CA ASP A 31 -16.20 -4.17 1.47
C ASP A 31 -17.20 -4.27 0.30
N ALA A 32 -16.74 -4.00 -0.92
CA ALA A 32 -17.54 -4.09 -2.14
C ALA A 32 -18.05 -5.53 -2.40
N HIS A 33 -17.26 -6.56 -2.10
CA HIS A 33 -17.70 -7.95 -2.20
C HIS A 33 -18.77 -8.30 -1.16
N ARG A 34 -18.72 -7.69 0.04
CA ARG A 34 -19.74 -7.87 1.08
C ARG A 34 -21.07 -7.17 0.72
N ARG A 35 -21.03 -6.15 -0.14
CA ARG A 35 -22.21 -5.46 -0.69
C ARG A 35 -22.88 -6.19 -1.88
N LYS A 36 -22.28 -7.25 -2.41
CA LYS A 36 -22.84 -8.09 -3.50
C LYS A 36 -23.75 -9.23 -3.03
N LYS A 37 -24.26 -9.19 -1.79
CA LYS A 37 -25.39 -10.03 -1.39
C LYS A 37 -26.70 -9.24 -1.56
N PRO A 38 -27.58 -9.60 -2.52
CA PRO A 38 -29.02 -9.42 -2.30
C PRO A 38 -29.49 -10.26 -1.10
#